data_AF-A0A965DCC6-F1
#
_entry.id   AF-A0A965DCC6-F1
#
_cell.length_a   1.000
_cell.length_b   1.000
_cell.length_c   1.000
_cell.angle_alpha   90.00
_cell.angle_beta   90.00
_cell.angle_gamma   90.00
#
_symmetry.space_group_name_H-M   'P 1'
#
loop_
_entity.id
_entity.type
_entity.pdbx_description
1 polymer ?
#
loop_
_entity_poly.entity_id
_entity_poly.type
_entity_poly.pdbx_seq_one_letter_code
_entity_poly.pdbx_strand_id
1 'polypeptide(L)'
;MVHHTIRTSSKPAPNASSKISHMRRLLYVIAMGGIVGMLMSCASRMAQSPTSLPVPSGLPSPSVPSGSVAQALPKPAEPGISVSVPVSWSDLPGWRDAPLDPVWGVLLRNCERPTEAVMSLCADVRRLSIADDAQRRQWMESRLQPHRLQAESGASEGLLTAYYEPVFDASRERSPGYEVPLYAPPPELASGSSRTPWFTREEIDTRADVRARLRPLAWLSDPVDALVLHIQGSGRLRFKEANGSTTEVGIRYAASNNQPYRSVGRALLDARELTDASWPGIQVWFVRNPVRAQSFMWTNPRYVFFKEAPIAEPELGPPGAQGVPLTAMRSIAVDPRSVPYGSLMWLHTRGTDLQLSQLVLAQDTGSAIVGAVRADLFAGTGAKAGALAGRIKQPLWLWVLKPR
;
A
#
# COMPACT_ATOMS: atom_id res chain seq x y z
N MET A 1 -55.34 -15.16 23.33
CA MET A 1 -54.47 -16.13 22.64
C MET A 1 -53.49 -16.65 23.66
N VAL A 2 -53.69 -17.90 24.08
CA VAL A 2 -52.92 -18.59 25.11
C VAL A 2 -51.80 -19.35 24.41
N HIS A 3 -50.54 -19.00 24.63
CA HIS A 3 -49.41 -19.80 24.16
C HIS A 3 -48.87 -20.63 25.34
N HIS A 4 -49.29 -21.89 25.36
CA HIS A 4 -48.76 -22.93 26.23
C HIS A 4 -47.28 -23.18 25.92
N THR A 5 -46.44 -23.08 26.94
CA THR A 5 -45.03 -23.47 26.89
C THR A 5 -44.91 -24.88 27.49
N ILE A 6 -44.64 -25.88 26.65
CA ILE A 6 -44.38 -27.26 27.09
C ILE A 6 -42.87 -27.43 27.31
N ARG A 7 -42.47 -27.81 28.54
CA ARG A 7 -41.10 -28.23 28.88
C ARG A 7 -40.89 -29.68 28.47
N THR A 8 -39.93 -29.93 27.60
CA THR A 8 -39.44 -31.29 27.28
C THR A 8 -38.19 -31.61 28.08
N SER A 9 -38.29 -32.63 28.94
CA SER A 9 -37.19 -33.25 29.68
C SER A 9 -36.76 -34.53 28.97
N SER A 10 -35.54 -34.60 28.46
CA SER A 10 -34.94 -35.81 27.90
C SER A 10 -34.03 -36.49 28.93
N LYS A 11 -34.37 -37.73 29.30
CA LYS A 11 -33.47 -38.63 30.04
C LYS A 11 -32.40 -39.20 29.09
N PRO A 12 -31.16 -39.42 29.52
CA PRO A 12 -30.11 -40.00 28.67
C PRO A 12 -30.37 -41.50 28.41
N ALA A 13 -30.08 -41.91 27.17
CA ALA A 13 -30.17 -43.30 26.70
C ALA A 13 -28.96 -44.15 27.16
N PRO A 14 -29.11 -45.49 27.28
CA PRO A 14 -28.06 -46.36 27.80
C PRO A 14 -26.94 -46.63 26.79
N ASN A 15 -25.71 -46.82 27.30
CA ASN A 15 -24.52 -47.17 26.53
C ASN A 15 -24.63 -48.59 25.94
N ALA A 16 -24.61 -48.70 24.61
CA ALA A 16 -24.56 -49.97 23.90
C ALA A 16 -23.12 -50.46 23.70
N SER A 17 -22.96 -51.76 23.96
CA SER A 17 -21.74 -52.55 24.05
C SER A 17 -20.94 -52.67 22.74
N SER A 18 -19.61 -52.65 22.88
CA SER A 18 -18.61 -52.75 21.81
C SER A 18 -18.23 -54.21 21.50
N LYS A 19 -18.76 -54.80 20.42
CA LYS A 19 -18.18 -56.00 19.79
C LYS A 19 -18.47 -56.09 18.29
N ILE A 20 -17.69 -55.38 17.45
CA ILE A 20 -17.55 -55.68 16.01
C ILE A 20 -16.06 -55.52 15.64
N SER A 21 -15.25 -56.57 15.85
CA SER A 21 -13.82 -56.57 15.53
C SER A 21 -13.52 -57.02 14.09
N HIS A 22 -14.50 -57.51 13.34
CA HIS A 22 -14.28 -58.06 12.00
C HIS A 22 -14.39 -57.03 10.86
N MET A 23 -15.03 -55.87 11.09
CA MET A 23 -15.21 -54.85 10.05
C MET A 23 -14.04 -53.86 9.94
N ARG A 24 -13.22 -53.73 10.99
CA ARG A 24 -12.02 -52.87 11.01
C ARG A 24 -10.83 -53.47 10.25
N ARG A 25 -10.76 -54.80 10.13
CA ARG A 25 -9.67 -55.50 9.44
C ARG A 25 -9.80 -55.45 7.91
N LEU A 26 -11.04 -55.40 7.40
CA LEU A 26 -11.31 -55.29 5.96
C LEU A 26 -11.00 -53.89 5.40
N LEU A 27 -11.28 -52.84 6.18
CA LEU A 27 -10.97 -51.45 5.82
C LEU A 27 -9.45 -51.15 5.79
N TYR A 28 -8.67 -51.79 6.64
CA TYR A 28 -7.20 -51.64 6.65
C TYR A 28 -6.51 -52.30 5.44
N VAL A 29 -7.04 -53.42 4.93
CA VAL A 29 -6.48 -54.10 3.74
C VAL A 29 -6.78 -53.33 2.46
N ILE A 30 -7.94 -52.68 2.35
CA ILE A 30 -8.29 -51.85 1.18
C ILE A 30 -7.47 -50.55 1.17
N ALA A 31 -7.19 -49.95 2.32
CA ALA A 31 -6.38 -48.73 2.41
C ALA A 31 -4.89 -48.94 2.06
N MET A 32 -4.32 -50.12 2.36
CA MET A 32 -2.93 -50.46 2.00
C MET A 32 -2.75 -50.87 0.53
N GLY A 33 -3.80 -51.41 -0.13
CA GLY A 33 -3.77 -51.75 -1.55
C GLY A 33 -3.72 -50.52 -2.48
N GLY A 34 -4.28 -49.38 -2.05
CA GLY A 34 -4.27 -48.13 -2.82
C GLY A 34 -2.92 -47.41 -2.88
N ILE A 35 -2.04 -47.65 -1.90
CA ILE A 35 -0.75 -46.93 -1.79
C ILE A 35 0.35 -47.60 -2.64
N VAL A 36 0.25 -48.91 -2.92
CA VAL A 36 1.23 -49.62 -3.77
C VAL A 36 0.97 -49.42 -5.28
N GLY A 37 -0.26 -49.05 -5.68
CA GLY A 37 -0.63 -48.81 -7.07
C GLY A 37 -0.18 -47.46 -7.66
N MET A 38 0.20 -46.48 -6.83
CA MET A 38 0.61 -45.14 -7.30
C MET A 38 2.12 -44.98 -7.53
N LEU A 39 2.94 -46.01 -7.25
CA LEU A 39 4.41 -45.95 -7.44
C LEU A 39 4.92 -46.71 -8.69
N MET A 40 4.04 -47.17 -9.59
CA MET A 40 4.44 -47.87 -10.83
C MET A 40 3.99 -47.18 -12.13
N SER A 41 3.87 -45.86 -12.15
CA SER A 41 3.67 -45.10 -13.40
C SER A 41 4.76 -44.04 -13.63
N CYS A 42 6.01 -44.45 -13.47
CA CYS A 42 7.17 -43.71 -13.95
C CYS A 42 8.16 -44.68 -14.59
N ALA A 43 7.86 -45.15 -15.80
CA ALA A 43 8.86 -45.75 -16.67
C ALA A 43 8.51 -45.54 -18.15
N SER A 44 9.36 -44.77 -18.81
CA SER A 44 9.70 -44.83 -20.25
C SER A 44 8.77 -44.14 -21.25
N ARG A 45 9.19 -42.96 -21.73
CA ARG A 45 9.52 -42.72 -23.16
C ARG A 45 10.65 -41.69 -23.29
N MET A 46 11.81 -42.15 -23.77
CA MET A 46 12.87 -41.29 -24.31
C MET A 46 12.35 -40.60 -25.58
N ALA A 47 12.44 -39.27 -25.63
CA ALA A 47 12.31 -38.50 -26.86
C ALA A 47 13.64 -37.80 -27.15
N GLN A 48 14.11 -38.00 -28.37
CA GLN A 48 15.40 -37.58 -28.90
C GLN A 48 15.54 -36.06 -28.97
N SER A 49 16.73 -35.56 -28.69
CA SER A 49 17.13 -34.17 -28.94
C SER A 49 17.20 -33.91 -30.45
N PRO A 50 16.58 -32.84 -30.98
CA PRO A 50 16.88 -32.41 -32.32
C PRO A 50 18.17 -31.58 -32.34
N THR A 51 19.05 -31.97 -33.24
CA THR A 51 20.29 -31.32 -33.68
C THR A 51 20.04 -29.84 -34.01
N SER A 52 20.83 -28.94 -33.41
CA SER A 52 20.84 -27.52 -33.74
C SER A 52 21.57 -27.26 -35.06
N LEU A 53 20.88 -26.69 -36.04
CA LEU A 53 21.50 -26.08 -37.23
C LEU A 53 22.11 -24.72 -36.87
N PRO A 54 23.21 -24.29 -37.51
CA PRO A 54 23.80 -22.98 -37.30
C PRO A 54 22.98 -21.90 -38.01
N VAL A 55 22.53 -20.88 -37.26
CA VAL A 55 21.86 -19.69 -37.81
C VAL A 55 22.90 -18.57 -38.00
N PRO A 56 22.87 -17.82 -39.12
CA PRO A 56 23.94 -16.89 -39.48
C PRO A 56 23.94 -15.64 -38.60
N SER A 57 25.13 -15.20 -38.23
CA SER A 57 25.39 -13.90 -37.63
C SER A 57 25.18 -12.77 -38.64
N GLY A 58 24.39 -11.77 -38.26
CA GLY A 58 24.42 -10.44 -38.86
C GLY A 58 23.10 -9.98 -39.45
N LEU A 59 22.41 -9.09 -38.72
CA LEU A 59 21.77 -7.86 -39.20
C LEU A 59 21.44 -6.98 -37.96
N PRO A 60 21.50 -5.64 -38.07
CA PRO A 60 21.52 -4.73 -36.94
C PRO A 60 20.14 -4.61 -36.26
N SER A 61 20.15 -4.63 -34.93
CA SER A 61 18.95 -4.34 -34.13
C SER A 61 18.54 -2.88 -34.28
N PRO A 62 17.23 -2.58 -34.46
CA PRO A 62 16.72 -1.22 -34.42
C PRO A 62 16.81 -0.67 -33.00
N SER A 63 17.53 0.45 -32.85
CA SER A 63 17.61 1.24 -31.63
C SER A 63 16.27 1.90 -31.32
N VAL A 64 15.56 1.37 -30.32
CA VAL A 64 14.33 1.95 -29.77
C VAL A 64 14.71 3.07 -28.78
N PRO A 65 14.21 4.30 -28.92
CA PRO A 65 14.46 5.36 -27.95
C PRO A 65 13.75 5.09 -26.62
N SER A 66 14.50 5.19 -25.53
CA SER A 66 14.06 5.01 -24.15
C SER A 66 13.10 6.14 -23.72
N GLY A 67 11.85 5.78 -23.43
CA GLY A 67 10.84 6.64 -22.81
C GLY A 67 10.18 5.98 -21.60
N SER A 68 10.94 5.15 -20.88
CA SER A 68 10.62 4.78 -19.51
C SER A 68 11.32 5.81 -18.63
N VAL A 69 10.58 6.69 -17.97
CA VAL A 69 11.13 7.35 -16.79
C VAL A 69 11.17 6.28 -15.70
N ALA A 70 12.23 5.45 -15.76
CA ALA A 70 13.02 5.26 -14.57
C ALA A 70 13.23 6.66 -14.00
N GLN A 71 12.59 6.97 -12.87
CA GLN A 71 13.08 8.08 -12.09
C GLN A 71 14.56 7.80 -11.93
N ALA A 72 15.42 8.71 -12.41
CA ALA A 72 16.75 8.77 -11.86
C ALA A 72 16.54 8.76 -10.34
N LEU A 73 17.19 7.81 -9.66
CA LEU A 73 17.33 7.90 -8.20
C LEU A 73 17.60 9.37 -7.89
N PRO A 74 16.86 9.99 -6.95
CA PRO A 74 17.13 11.37 -6.60
C PRO A 74 18.63 11.50 -6.33
N LYS A 75 19.24 12.60 -6.81
CA LYS A 75 20.64 12.94 -6.54
C LYS A 75 20.97 12.66 -5.07
N PRO A 76 22.21 12.23 -4.76
CA PRO A 76 22.66 12.06 -3.37
C PRO A 76 22.20 13.24 -2.52
N ALA A 77 21.72 12.94 -1.32
CA ALA A 77 21.13 13.88 -0.38
C ALA A 77 21.89 15.22 -0.38
N GLU A 78 21.20 16.31 -0.73
CA GLU A 78 21.65 17.65 -0.33
C GLU A 78 21.77 17.67 1.21
N PRO A 79 22.69 18.47 1.80
CA PRO A 79 22.98 18.47 3.24
C PRO A 79 21.71 18.35 4.08
N GLY A 80 21.67 17.24 4.82
CA GLY A 80 20.42 16.64 5.27
C GLY A 80 19.69 17.51 6.27
N ILE A 81 18.41 17.77 6.00
CA ILE A 81 17.47 18.38 6.95
C ILE A 81 17.35 17.63 8.30
N SER A 82 17.99 16.46 8.41
CA SER A 82 18.01 15.58 9.58
C SER A 82 19.43 15.16 9.95
N VAL A 83 19.65 15.00 11.25
CA VAL A 83 20.84 14.38 11.85
C VAL A 83 20.44 13.00 12.39
N SER A 84 21.29 11.99 12.17
CA SER A 84 21.09 10.63 12.69
C SER A 84 22.13 10.31 13.77
N VAL A 85 21.72 10.29 15.04
CA VAL A 85 22.63 10.10 16.19
C VAL A 85 22.64 8.64 16.63
N PRO A 86 23.80 7.94 16.71
CA PRO A 86 23.85 6.57 17.18
C PRO A 86 23.37 6.47 18.64
N VAL A 87 22.58 5.44 18.93
CA VAL A 87 21.99 5.19 20.27
C VAL A 87 22.13 3.72 20.67
N SER A 88 21.78 3.38 21.91
CA SER A 88 21.70 1.98 22.33
C SER A 88 20.39 1.34 21.87
N TRP A 89 20.34 0.02 21.73
CA TRP A 89 19.09 -0.73 21.55
C TRP A 89 18.10 -0.53 22.71
N SER A 90 18.60 -0.21 23.91
CA SER A 90 17.75 0.15 25.05
C SER A 90 16.99 1.46 24.86
N ASP A 91 17.42 2.31 23.92
CA ASP A 91 16.77 3.59 23.62
C ASP A 91 15.60 3.43 22.64
N LEU A 92 15.33 2.22 22.15
CA LEU A 92 14.19 1.90 21.29
C LEU A 92 13.04 1.35 22.16
N PRO A 93 11.96 2.12 22.38
CA PRO A 93 10.87 1.70 23.25
C PRO A 93 10.24 0.39 22.76
N GLY A 94 10.11 -0.60 23.63
CA GLY A 94 9.49 -1.90 23.32
C GLY A 94 10.29 -2.83 22.42
N TRP A 95 11.54 -2.51 22.08
CA TRP A 95 12.36 -3.30 21.16
C TRP A 95 12.46 -4.78 21.56
N ARG A 96 12.80 -5.07 22.82
CA ARG A 96 13.09 -6.42 23.32
C ARG A 96 11.94 -7.40 23.09
N ASP A 97 10.71 -6.93 23.22
CA ASP A 97 9.52 -7.77 23.22
C ASP A 97 8.78 -7.76 21.86
N ALA A 98 9.25 -6.96 20.91
CA ALA A 98 8.51 -6.74 19.67
C ALA A 98 8.62 -7.90 18.68
N PRO A 99 7.52 -8.42 18.14
CA PRO A 99 7.57 -9.52 17.17
C PRO A 99 8.26 -9.08 15.88
N LEU A 100 9.19 -9.91 15.39
CA LEU A 100 9.96 -9.65 14.17
C LEU A 100 9.41 -10.40 12.96
N ASP A 101 8.69 -11.50 13.18
CA ASP A 101 8.06 -12.28 12.11
C ASP A 101 7.19 -11.44 11.15
N PRO A 102 6.29 -10.55 11.62
CA PRO A 102 5.43 -9.78 10.72
C PRO A 102 6.19 -8.81 9.80
N VAL A 103 7.43 -8.41 10.15
CA VAL A 103 8.23 -7.52 9.30
C VAL A 103 9.18 -8.29 8.39
N TRP A 104 9.48 -9.56 8.68
CA TRP A 104 10.47 -10.32 7.92
C TRP A 104 10.05 -10.52 6.47
N GLY A 105 8.77 -10.83 6.24
CA GLY A 105 8.20 -10.87 4.88
C GLY A 105 8.32 -9.54 4.13
N VAL A 106 8.22 -8.42 4.85
CA VAL A 106 8.37 -7.07 4.25
C VAL A 106 9.83 -6.79 3.91
N LEU A 107 10.76 -7.21 4.76
CA LEU A 107 12.21 -7.13 4.49
C LEU A 107 12.62 -7.97 3.27
N LEU A 108 12.06 -9.16 3.10
CA LEU A 108 12.31 -10.00 1.92
C LEU A 108 11.87 -9.28 0.64
N ARG A 109 10.66 -8.71 0.63
CA ARG A 109 10.16 -7.91 -0.50
C ARG A 109 10.99 -6.65 -0.74
N ASN A 110 11.40 -5.98 0.32
CA ASN A 110 12.31 -4.84 0.23
C ASN A 110 13.62 -5.19 -0.48
N CYS A 111 14.08 -6.44 -0.35
CA CYS A 111 15.25 -6.99 -1.02
C CYS A 111 15.02 -7.46 -2.47
N GLU A 112 13.82 -7.33 -3.03
CA GLU A 112 13.56 -7.51 -4.47
C GLU A 112 14.03 -6.30 -5.28
N ARG A 113 13.97 -5.11 -4.67
CA ARG A 113 14.55 -3.86 -5.20
C ARG A 113 15.36 -3.16 -4.11
N PRO A 114 16.52 -3.74 -3.74
CA PRO A 114 17.31 -3.21 -2.65
C PRO A 114 17.91 -1.86 -3.04
N THR A 115 17.88 -0.93 -2.11
CA THR A 115 18.63 0.32 -2.17
C THR A 115 19.99 0.13 -1.49
N GLU A 116 20.90 1.08 -1.69
CA GLU A 116 22.21 1.10 -1.02
C GLU A 116 22.08 0.96 0.51
N ALA A 117 21.01 1.51 1.11
CA ALA A 117 20.76 1.48 2.55
C ALA A 117 20.65 0.06 3.14
N VAL A 118 20.21 -0.94 2.35
CA VAL A 118 19.92 -2.30 2.83
C VAL A 118 20.53 -3.41 1.99
N MET A 119 21.18 -3.08 0.87
CA MET A 119 21.68 -4.07 -0.09
C MET A 119 22.58 -5.13 0.55
N SER A 120 23.48 -4.72 1.44
CA SER A 120 24.41 -5.60 2.14
C SER A 120 23.73 -6.57 3.13
N LEU A 121 22.48 -6.29 3.52
CA LEU A 121 21.72 -7.10 4.47
C LEU A 121 20.93 -8.23 3.80
N CYS A 122 20.65 -8.12 2.49
CA CYS A 122 19.66 -8.96 1.83
C CYS A 122 20.01 -10.46 1.80
N ALA A 123 21.28 -10.82 1.75
CA ALA A 123 21.70 -12.22 1.85
C ALA A 123 21.35 -12.82 3.22
N ASP A 124 21.62 -12.07 4.30
CA ASP A 124 21.30 -12.48 5.66
C ASP A 124 19.79 -12.52 5.91
N VAL A 125 19.05 -11.50 5.45
CA VAL A 125 17.58 -11.46 5.56
C VAL A 125 16.94 -12.70 4.94
N ARG A 126 17.41 -13.12 3.75
CA ARG A 126 16.94 -14.35 3.09
C ARG A 126 17.26 -15.61 3.89
N ARG A 127 18.50 -15.73 4.38
CA ARG A 127 18.93 -16.87 5.21
C ARG A 127 18.11 -16.98 6.51
N LEU A 128 17.74 -15.86 7.10
CA LEU A 128 16.98 -15.78 8.36
C LEU A 128 15.46 -15.84 8.17
N SER A 129 14.97 -16.11 6.95
CA SER A 129 13.54 -16.24 6.67
C SER A 129 12.86 -17.35 7.48
N ILE A 130 13.59 -18.42 7.81
CA ILE A 130 13.12 -19.56 8.61
C ILE A 130 13.58 -19.51 10.08
N ALA A 131 14.28 -18.45 10.47
CA ALA A 131 14.79 -18.28 11.83
C ALA A 131 13.68 -17.79 12.76
N ASP A 132 13.82 -18.06 14.06
CA ASP A 132 12.92 -17.51 15.07
C ASP A 132 13.23 -16.03 15.39
N ASP A 133 12.35 -15.37 16.14
CA ASP A 133 12.51 -13.96 16.49
C ASP A 133 13.74 -13.69 17.37
N ALA A 134 14.19 -14.66 18.18
CA ALA A 134 15.38 -14.50 19.01
C ALA A 134 16.64 -14.46 18.14
N GLN A 135 16.76 -15.38 17.18
CA GLN A 135 17.84 -15.43 16.20
C GLN A 135 17.86 -14.18 15.31
N ARG A 136 16.69 -13.76 14.82
CA ARG A 136 16.52 -12.54 14.02
C ARG A 136 16.94 -11.29 14.80
N ARG A 137 16.53 -11.19 16.08
CA ARG A 137 16.91 -10.08 16.96
C ARG A 137 18.41 -10.06 17.22
N GLN A 138 18.99 -11.20 17.57
CA GLN A 138 20.43 -11.32 17.79
C GLN A 138 21.23 -10.89 16.56
N TRP A 139 20.79 -11.27 15.36
CA TRP A 139 21.40 -10.80 14.12
C TRP A 139 21.26 -9.29 13.94
N MET A 140 20.06 -8.72 14.17
CA MET A 140 19.85 -7.28 14.08
C MET A 140 20.77 -6.53 15.04
N GLU A 141 20.86 -6.96 16.31
CA GLU A 141 21.68 -6.32 17.33
C GLU A 141 23.18 -6.38 17.04
N SER A 142 23.63 -7.47 16.41
CA SER A 142 25.05 -7.68 16.05
C SER A 142 25.46 -7.02 14.73
N ARG A 143 24.54 -6.83 13.78
CA ARG A 143 24.86 -6.32 12.43
C ARG A 143 24.39 -4.90 12.18
N LEU A 144 23.46 -4.40 12.99
CA LEU A 144 22.88 -3.07 12.83
C LEU A 144 23.23 -2.18 14.03
N GLN A 145 23.19 -0.88 13.78
CA GLN A 145 23.31 0.18 14.76
C GLN A 145 22.06 1.06 14.66
N PRO A 146 21.27 1.23 15.73
CA PRO A 146 20.18 2.19 15.72
C PRO A 146 20.74 3.61 15.75
N HIS A 147 20.21 4.47 14.89
CA HIS A 147 20.43 5.90 14.90
C HIS A 147 19.10 6.64 15.10
N ARG A 148 18.98 7.40 16.19
CA ARG A 148 17.83 8.28 16.41
C ARG A 148 17.84 9.40 15.38
N LEU A 149 16.72 9.57 14.69
CA LEU A 149 16.51 10.66 13.75
C LEU A 149 16.08 11.92 14.51
N GLN A 150 16.69 13.04 14.18
CA GLN A 150 16.35 14.35 14.76
C GLN A 150 16.54 15.45 13.70
N ALA A 151 15.84 16.56 13.86
CA ALA A 151 16.10 17.77 13.09
C ALA A 151 17.48 18.36 13.47
N GLU A 152 18.03 19.23 12.63
CA GLU A 152 19.28 19.95 12.92
C GLU A 152 19.19 20.78 14.22
N SER A 153 17.99 21.23 14.59
CA SER A 153 17.72 21.90 15.87
C SER A 153 17.84 21.00 17.10
N GLY A 154 18.02 19.68 16.91
CA GLY A 154 18.03 18.66 17.96
C GLY A 154 16.65 18.10 18.32
N ALA A 155 15.56 18.60 17.71
CA ALA A 155 14.22 18.07 17.94
C ALA A 155 14.10 16.64 17.40
N SER A 156 13.79 15.68 18.27
CA SER A 156 13.61 14.26 17.91
C SER A 156 12.15 13.82 17.84
N GLU A 157 11.23 14.65 18.34
CA GLU A 157 9.80 14.47 18.16
C GLU A 157 9.37 15.09 16.82
N GLY A 158 8.56 14.34 16.09
CA GLY A 158 8.02 14.72 14.80
C GLY A 158 6.53 14.44 14.67
N LEU A 159 6.03 14.41 13.44
CA LEU A 159 4.61 14.19 13.14
C LEU A 159 4.37 12.91 12.34
N LEU A 160 3.51 12.05 12.88
CA LEU A 160 2.92 10.91 12.19
C LEU A 160 1.54 11.30 11.65
N THR A 161 1.33 11.03 10.37
CA THR A 161 0.00 10.94 9.76
C THR A 161 -0.18 9.54 9.18
N ALA A 162 -1.32 9.25 8.56
CA ALA A 162 -1.47 8.04 7.76
C ALA A 162 -2.24 8.28 6.46
N TYR A 163 -1.99 7.39 5.49
CA TYR A 163 -2.65 7.32 4.19
C TYR A 163 -3.10 5.88 3.92
N TYR A 164 -3.92 5.67 2.91
CA TYR A 164 -4.49 4.36 2.59
C TYR A 164 -4.80 4.22 1.09
N GLU A 165 -5.07 2.99 0.65
CA GLU A 165 -5.55 2.72 -0.69
C GLU A 165 -7.09 2.60 -0.67
N PRO A 166 -7.85 3.61 -1.14
CA PRO A 166 -9.30 3.53 -1.22
C PRO A 166 -9.77 2.49 -2.23
N VAL A 167 -10.96 1.92 -1.98
CA VAL A 167 -11.64 1.01 -2.89
C VAL A 167 -13.00 1.60 -3.18
N PHE A 168 -13.29 1.88 -4.45
CA PHE A 168 -14.54 2.48 -4.89
C PHE A 168 -15.19 1.67 -6.01
N ASP A 169 -16.51 1.68 -6.06
CA ASP A 169 -17.26 1.13 -7.18
C ASP A 169 -17.20 2.11 -8.36
N ALA A 170 -17.10 1.59 -9.58
CA ALA A 170 -16.95 2.39 -10.79
C ALA A 170 -17.61 1.75 -12.01
N SER A 171 -17.86 2.58 -13.02
CA SER A 171 -18.32 2.17 -14.34
C SER A 171 -17.26 2.46 -15.41
N ARG A 172 -17.18 1.60 -16.42
CA ARG A 172 -16.30 1.81 -17.60
C ARG A 172 -16.84 2.91 -18.50
N GLU A 173 -18.15 3.03 -18.56
CA GLU A 173 -18.85 4.04 -19.36
C GLU A 173 -19.65 4.97 -18.46
N ARG A 174 -19.90 6.19 -18.93
CA ARG A 174 -20.76 7.13 -18.22
C ARG A 174 -22.18 6.57 -18.20
N SER A 175 -22.78 6.48 -17.02
CA SER A 175 -24.16 5.99 -16.84
C SER A 175 -24.84 6.71 -15.69
N PRO A 176 -26.19 6.63 -15.55
CA PRO A 176 -26.88 7.21 -14.40
C PRO A 176 -26.33 6.66 -13.09
N GLY A 177 -25.89 7.55 -12.19
CA GLY A 177 -25.21 7.23 -10.94
C GLY A 177 -23.71 7.01 -11.06
N TYR A 178 -23.11 7.12 -12.25
CA TYR A 178 -21.67 7.12 -12.50
C TYR A 178 -21.31 8.22 -13.51
N GLU A 179 -21.36 9.47 -13.06
CA GLU A 179 -21.14 10.66 -13.89
C GLU A 179 -19.82 11.38 -13.61
N VAL A 180 -19.01 10.93 -12.65
CA VAL A 180 -17.77 11.59 -12.25
C VAL A 180 -16.56 10.94 -12.91
N PRO A 181 -15.91 11.58 -13.89
CA PRO A 181 -14.82 10.96 -14.64
C PRO A 181 -13.50 10.95 -13.85
N LEU A 182 -12.77 9.83 -13.95
CA LEU A 182 -11.34 9.76 -13.65
C LEU A 182 -10.56 9.78 -14.96
N TYR A 183 -9.55 10.64 -15.07
CA TYR A 183 -8.87 10.88 -16.34
C TYR A 183 -7.48 10.24 -16.42
N ALA A 184 -7.14 9.75 -17.61
CA ALA A 184 -5.76 9.51 -18.01
C ALA A 184 -5.03 10.84 -18.25
N PRO A 185 -3.69 10.89 -18.10
CA PRO A 185 -2.95 12.12 -18.38
C PRO A 185 -3.04 12.48 -19.88
N PRO A 186 -3.24 13.77 -20.21
CA PRO A 186 -3.06 14.23 -21.59
C PRO A 186 -1.59 14.11 -22.02
N PRO A 187 -1.29 14.01 -23.33
CA PRO A 187 0.07 13.78 -23.83
C PRO A 187 1.13 14.75 -23.28
N GLU A 188 0.78 16.02 -23.15
CA GLU A 188 1.63 17.09 -22.62
C GLU A 188 2.02 16.95 -21.14
N LEU A 189 1.20 16.25 -20.33
CA LEU A 189 1.52 15.94 -18.93
C LEU A 189 2.16 14.55 -18.80
N ALA A 190 1.81 13.61 -19.69
CA ALA A 190 2.33 12.24 -19.67
C ALA A 190 3.83 12.17 -19.96
N SER A 191 4.37 13.06 -20.79
CA SER A 191 5.81 13.13 -21.10
C SER A 191 6.67 13.64 -19.94
N GLY A 192 6.07 14.23 -18.90
CA GLY A 192 6.80 14.85 -17.79
C GLY A 192 7.65 16.07 -18.19
N SER A 193 7.52 16.53 -19.44
CA SER A 193 8.35 17.62 -20.00
C SER A 193 7.86 19.00 -19.57
N SER A 194 6.58 19.14 -19.24
CA SER A 194 6.01 20.40 -18.74
C SER A 194 6.02 20.42 -17.21
N ARG A 195 6.74 21.39 -16.64
CA ARG A 195 6.69 21.72 -15.20
C ARG A 195 5.78 22.92 -14.91
N THR A 196 5.23 23.54 -15.96
CA THR A 196 4.33 24.68 -15.84
C THR A 196 2.97 24.21 -15.32
N PRO A 197 2.31 24.96 -14.42
CA PRO A 197 0.94 24.70 -14.03
C PRO A 197 0.01 24.63 -15.24
N TRP A 198 -0.78 23.57 -15.32
CA TRP A 198 -1.84 23.36 -16.31
C TRP A 198 -3.19 23.85 -15.78
N PHE A 199 -4.30 23.50 -16.42
CA PHE A 199 -5.64 23.86 -15.95
C PHE A 199 -5.88 23.44 -14.51
N THR A 200 -6.54 24.32 -13.75
CA THR A 200 -6.99 24.04 -12.38
C THR A 200 -8.09 22.97 -12.36
N ARG A 201 -8.36 22.41 -11.18
CA ARG A 201 -9.49 21.48 -10.99
C ARG A 201 -10.83 22.07 -11.45
N GLU A 202 -11.11 23.32 -11.10
CA GLU A 202 -12.34 24.01 -11.53
C GLU A 202 -12.43 24.09 -13.06
N GLU A 203 -11.35 24.48 -13.72
CA GLU A 203 -11.31 24.54 -15.18
C GLU A 203 -11.50 23.17 -15.83
N ILE A 204 -10.87 22.12 -15.28
CA ILE A 204 -11.06 20.75 -15.75
C ILE A 204 -12.52 20.31 -15.59
N ASP A 205 -13.16 20.64 -14.46
CA ASP A 205 -14.52 20.22 -14.18
C ASP A 205 -15.56 21.02 -14.98
N THR A 206 -15.29 22.30 -15.31
CA THR A 206 -16.30 23.22 -15.89
C THR A 206 -16.12 23.48 -17.38
N ARG A 207 -14.88 23.55 -17.90
CA ARG A 207 -14.61 23.96 -19.28
C ARG A 207 -14.70 22.81 -20.28
N ALA A 208 -15.61 22.93 -21.24
CA ALA A 208 -15.83 21.91 -22.26
C ALA A 208 -14.62 21.71 -23.20
N ASP A 209 -13.91 22.79 -23.55
CA ASP A 209 -12.69 22.76 -24.37
C ASP A 209 -11.55 22.01 -23.66
N VAL A 210 -11.47 22.11 -22.34
CA VAL A 210 -10.49 21.36 -21.52
C VAL A 210 -10.87 19.89 -21.45
N ARG A 211 -12.13 19.57 -21.13
CA ARG A 211 -12.61 18.17 -21.04
C ARG A 211 -12.51 17.43 -22.37
N ALA A 212 -12.67 18.11 -23.50
CA ALA A 212 -12.52 17.51 -24.83
C ALA A 212 -11.09 16.97 -25.10
N ARG A 213 -10.09 17.42 -24.32
CA ARG A 213 -8.70 16.97 -24.41
C ARG A 213 -8.38 15.80 -23.49
N LEU A 214 -9.34 15.38 -22.66
CA LEU A 214 -9.15 14.38 -21.61
C LEU A 214 -9.87 13.09 -21.97
N ARG A 215 -9.24 11.96 -21.63
CA ARG A 215 -9.79 10.62 -21.84
C ARG A 215 -10.18 10.01 -20.50
N PRO A 216 -11.48 9.75 -20.24
CA PRO A 216 -11.91 9.01 -19.07
C PRO A 216 -11.33 7.59 -19.05
N LEU A 217 -10.93 7.13 -17.88
CA LEU A 217 -10.54 5.74 -17.57
C LEU A 217 -11.69 4.98 -16.93
N ALA A 218 -12.44 5.67 -16.06
CA ALA A 218 -13.57 5.16 -15.33
C ALA A 218 -14.46 6.32 -14.90
N TRP A 219 -15.66 5.98 -14.46
CA TRP A 219 -16.63 6.91 -13.91
C TRP A 219 -17.02 6.47 -12.50
N LEU A 220 -16.92 7.38 -11.54
CA LEU A 220 -17.37 7.20 -10.15
C LEU A 220 -18.76 7.81 -9.96
N SER A 221 -19.39 7.43 -8.85
CA SER A 221 -20.68 7.95 -8.43
C SER A 221 -20.59 9.27 -7.67
N ASP A 222 -19.49 9.50 -6.94
CA ASP A 222 -19.34 10.64 -6.04
C ASP A 222 -18.08 11.47 -6.36
N PRO A 223 -18.20 12.79 -6.57
CA PRO A 223 -17.03 13.66 -6.77
C PRO A 223 -16.12 13.74 -5.54
N VAL A 224 -16.64 13.46 -4.33
CA VAL A 224 -15.86 13.35 -3.10
C VAL A 224 -14.93 12.14 -3.18
N ASP A 225 -15.40 10.99 -3.67
CA ASP A 225 -14.57 9.81 -3.85
C ASP A 225 -13.45 10.05 -4.87
N ALA A 226 -13.76 10.77 -5.96
CA ALA A 226 -12.74 11.22 -6.91
C ALA A 226 -11.71 12.14 -6.24
N LEU A 227 -12.14 13.10 -5.42
CA LEU A 227 -11.23 13.97 -4.67
C LEU A 227 -10.35 13.16 -3.71
N VAL A 228 -10.92 12.21 -2.97
CA VAL A 228 -10.17 11.32 -2.07
C VAL A 228 -9.11 10.54 -2.85
N LEU A 229 -9.47 9.93 -3.98
CA LEU A 229 -8.53 9.26 -4.88
C LEU A 229 -7.38 10.19 -5.33
N HIS A 230 -7.69 11.43 -5.72
CA HIS A 230 -6.66 12.40 -6.10
C HIS A 230 -5.70 12.74 -4.96
N ILE A 231 -6.19 12.76 -3.71
CA ILE A 231 -5.39 13.07 -2.53
C ILE A 231 -4.52 11.88 -2.11
N GLN A 232 -5.07 10.66 -2.16
CA GLN A 232 -4.31 9.43 -1.88
C GLN A 232 -3.31 9.08 -2.98
N GLY A 233 -3.60 9.46 -4.23
CA GLY A 233 -2.73 9.23 -5.40
C GLY A 233 -2.81 7.81 -6.00
N SER A 234 -3.47 6.89 -5.31
CA SER A 234 -3.77 5.54 -5.79
C SER A 234 -5.05 5.02 -5.16
N GLY A 235 -5.64 3.97 -5.74
CA GLY A 235 -6.79 3.26 -5.20
C GLY A 235 -7.11 2.03 -6.02
N ARG A 236 -8.23 1.40 -5.74
CA ARG A 236 -8.78 0.29 -6.51
C ARG A 236 -10.20 0.60 -6.94
N LEU A 237 -10.51 0.24 -8.17
CA LEU A 237 -11.86 0.38 -8.72
C LEU A 237 -12.48 -0.99 -8.91
N ARG A 238 -13.70 -1.12 -8.43
CA ARG A 238 -14.53 -2.30 -8.60
C ARG A 238 -15.53 -2.05 -9.73
N PHE A 239 -15.48 -2.88 -10.76
CA PHE A 239 -16.41 -2.84 -11.87
C PHE A 239 -17.36 -4.03 -11.80
N LYS A 240 -18.65 -3.76 -12.01
CA LYS A 240 -19.66 -4.79 -12.19
C LYS A 240 -19.78 -5.11 -13.67
N GLU A 241 -19.47 -6.34 -14.04
CA GLU A 241 -19.50 -6.81 -15.42
C GLU A 241 -20.92 -7.21 -15.84
N ALA A 242 -21.18 -7.28 -17.14
CA ALA A 242 -22.50 -7.63 -17.70
C ALA A 242 -22.97 -9.05 -17.30
N ASN A 243 -22.03 -9.96 -17.07
CA ASN A 243 -22.31 -11.32 -16.59
C ASN A 243 -22.57 -11.39 -15.06
N GLY A 244 -22.60 -10.25 -14.37
CA GLY A 244 -22.79 -10.15 -12.93
C GLY A 244 -21.53 -10.38 -12.09
N SER A 245 -20.39 -10.72 -12.71
CA SER A 245 -19.11 -10.81 -12.00
C SER A 245 -18.60 -9.42 -11.62
N THR A 246 -17.63 -9.42 -10.73
CA THR A 246 -16.97 -8.21 -10.26
C THR A 246 -15.49 -8.32 -10.58
N THR A 247 -14.95 -7.30 -11.24
CA THR A 247 -13.50 -7.16 -11.46
C THR A 247 -12.97 -6.02 -10.62
N GLU A 248 -11.74 -6.15 -10.12
CA GLU A 248 -11.05 -5.10 -9.38
C GLU A 248 -9.78 -4.72 -10.15
N VAL A 249 -9.55 -3.43 -10.33
CA VAL A 249 -8.38 -2.90 -11.04
C VAL A 249 -7.73 -1.82 -10.19
N GLY A 250 -6.39 -1.86 -10.10
CA GLY A 250 -5.63 -0.82 -9.43
C GLY A 250 -5.58 0.45 -10.28
N ILE A 251 -5.75 1.59 -9.64
CA ILE A 251 -5.60 2.91 -10.24
C ILE A 251 -4.41 3.59 -9.57
N ARG A 252 -3.45 4.03 -10.38
CA ARG A 252 -2.17 4.58 -9.89
C ARG A 252 -1.94 5.96 -10.45
N TYR A 253 -1.28 6.81 -9.68
CA TYR A 253 -0.77 8.09 -10.12
C TYR A 253 -0.01 7.94 -11.45
N ALA A 254 -0.33 8.82 -12.40
CA ALA A 254 0.35 8.91 -13.69
C ALA A 254 0.93 10.32 -13.92
N ALA A 255 0.19 11.37 -13.57
CA ALA A 255 0.67 12.75 -13.65
C ALA A 255 -0.13 13.67 -12.72
N SER A 256 0.30 14.92 -12.60
CA SER A 256 -0.45 16.01 -11.98
C SER A 256 -0.51 17.20 -12.94
N ASN A 257 -1.50 18.06 -12.79
CA ASN A 257 -1.57 19.35 -13.48
C ASN A 257 -0.53 20.38 -12.99
N ASN A 258 0.44 20.00 -12.16
CA ASN A 258 1.47 20.86 -11.57
C ASN A 258 0.95 22.05 -10.75
N GLN A 259 -0.33 22.10 -10.41
CA GLN A 259 -0.89 23.10 -9.51
C GLN A 259 -0.55 22.76 -8.04
N PRO A 260 -0.38 23.78 -7.18
CA PRO A 260 -0.12 23.54 -5.77
C PRO A 260 -1.33 22.90 -5.09
N TYR A 261 -1.08 21.98 -4.17
CA TYR A 261 -2.14 21.45 -3.31
C TYR A 261 -2.63 22.55 -2.35
N ARG A 262 -3.95 22.68 -2.20
CA ARG A 262 -4.57 23.48 -1.15
C ARG A 262 -5.57 22.62 -0.39
N SER A 263 -5.55 22.70 0.94
CA SER A 263 -6.38 21.85 1.80
C SER A 263 -7.84 22.31 1.78
N VAL A 264 -8.73 21.42 1.33
CA VAL A 264 -10.18 21.67 1.36
C VAL A 264 -10.69 21.74 2.79
N GLY A 265 -10.17 20.88 3.68
CA GLY A 265 -10.49 20.93 5.11
C GLY A 265 -10.12 22.27 5.74
N ARG A 266 -8.97 22.85 5.34
CA ARG A 266 -8.58 24.19 5.82
C ARG A 266 -9.53 25.27 5.32
N ALA A 267 -9.92 25.22 4.04
CA ALA A 267 -10.89 26.15 3.49
C ALA A 267 -12.25 26.09 4.23
N LEU A 268 -12.72 24.89 4.60
CA LEU A 268 -13.94 24.71 5.39
C LEU A 268 -13.82 25.30 6.81
N LEU A 269 -12.67 25.12 7.48
CA LEU A 269 -12.41 25.75 8.78
C LEU A 269 -12.38 27.28 8.70
N ASP A 270 -11.68 27.82 7.70
CA ASP A 270 -11.54 29.27 7.52
C ASP A 270 -12.91 29.92 7.23
N ALA A 271 -13.78 29.22 6.50
CA ALA A 271 -15.17 29.62 6.25
C ALA A 271 -16.12 29.35 7.43
N ARG A 272 -15.64 28.77 8.54
CA ARG A 272 -16.45 28.35 9.72
C ARG A 272 -17.57 27.37 9.39
N GLU A 273 -17.39 26.57 8.34
CA GLU A 273 -18.32 25.51 7.93
C GLU A 273 -18.19 24.25 8.77
N LEU A 274 -17.00 24.04 9.33
CA LEU A 274 -16.66 22.94 10.21
C LEU A 274 -15.80 23.44 11.39
N THR A 275 -15.86 22.72 12.49
CA THR A 275 -14.96 22.88 13.64
C THR A 275 -13.89 21.80 13.68
N ASP A 276 -14.14 20.66 13.04
CA ASP A 276 -13.20 19.55 12.85
C ASP A 276 -13.00 19.30 11.35
N ALA A 277 -11.75 19.35 10.90
CA ALA A 277 -11.34 19.09 9.52
C ALA A 277 -10.77 17.67 9.33
N SER A 278 -11.16 16.72 10.18
CA SER A 278 -10.94 15.31 9.92
C SER A 278 -11.63 14.88 8.61
N TRP A 279 -11.07 13.89 7.92
CA TRP A 279 -11.70 13.40 6.68
C TRP A 279 -13.15 12.94 6.87
N PRO A 280 -13.49 12.17 7.94
CA PRO A 280 -14.88 11.84 8.23
C PRO A 280 -15.78 13.08 8.38
N GLY A 281 -15.32 14.13 9.07
CA GLY A 281 -16.05 15.38 9.22
C GLY A 281 -16.30 16.09 7.88
N ILE A 282 -15.28 16.13 7.02
CA ILE A 282 -15.37 16.73 5.68
C ILE A 282 -16.34 15.94 4.78
N GLN A 283 -16.28 14.60 4.79
CA GLN A 283 -17.19 13.76 4.02
C GLN A 283 -18.65 13.97 4.44
N VAL A 284 -18.92 13.99 5.75
CA VAL A 284 -20.26 14.29 6.29
C VAL A 284 -20.74 15.67 5.85
N TRP A 285 -19.86 16.67 5.84
CA TRP A 285 -20.21 18.01 5.38
C TRP A 285 -20.57 18.05 3.89
N PHE A 286 -19.82 17.37 3.03
CA PHE A 286 -20.12 17.33 1.60
C PHE A 286 -21.48 16.69 1.31
N VAL A 287 -21.79 15.58 1.97
CA VAL A 287 -23.10 14.90 1.84
C VAL A 287 -24.25 15.82 2.26
N ARG A 288 -24.05 16.65 3.29
CA ARG A 288 -25.06 17.60 3.78
C ARG A 288 -25.18 18.87 2.94
N ASN A 289 -24.16 19.20 2.14
CA ASN A 289 -24.06 20.46 1.40
C ASN A 289 -23.74 20.25 -0.09
N PRO A 290 -24.49 19.43 -0.84
CA PRO A 290 -24.11 19.01 -2.20
C PRO A 290 -23.94 20.18 -3.18
N VAL A 291 -24.74 21.24 -3.04
CA VAL A 291 -24.66 22.44 -3.89
C VAL A 291 -23.36 23.22 -3.65
N ARG A 292 -22.86 23.25 -2.41
CA ARG A 292 -21.65 24.00 -2.03
C ARG A 292 -20.39 23.13 -2.03
N ALA A 293 -20.53 21.81 -1.94
CA ALA A 293 -19.43 20.86 -1.92
C ALA A 293 -18.45 21.13 -3.06
N GLN A 294 -18.98 21.35 -4.26
CA GLN A 294 -18.19 21.56 -5.46
C GLN A 294 -17.25 22.78 -5.35
N SER A 295 -17.74 23.93 -4.86
CA SER A 295 -16.90 25.13 -4.77
C SER A 295 -15.78 24.98 -3.74
N PHE A 296 -16.00 24.23 -2.66
CA PHE A 296 -14.94 23.91 -1.70
C PHE A 296 -13.94 22.91 -2.27
N MET A 297 -14.37 21.91 -3.03
CA MET A 297 -13.43 21.00 -3.72
C MET A 297 -12.53 21.77 -4.70
N TRP A 298 -13.08 22.78 -5.40
CA TRP A 298 -12.33 23.66 -6.30
C TRP A 298 -11.30 24.57 -5.63
N THR A 299 -11.38 24.78 -4.30
CA THR A 299 -10.31 25.49 -3.57
C THR A 299 -8.96 24.79 -3.68
N ASN A 300 -8.96 23.48 -3.97
CA ASN A 300 -7.78 22.71 -4.32
C ASN A 300 -7.60 22.69 -5.85
N PRO A 301 -6.73 23.54 -6.42
CA PRO A 301 -6.55 23.60 -7.87
C PRO A 301 -5.80 22.40 -8.41
N ARG A 302 -5.16 21.60 -7.54
CA ARG A 302 -4.41 20.40 -7.92
C ARG A 302 -5.34 19.30 -8.42
N TYR A 303 -5.02 18.77 -9.60
CA TYR A 303 -5.66 17.61 -10.22
C TYR A 303 -4.60 16.52 -10.44
N VAL A 304 -5.00 15.27 -10.23
CA VAL A 304 -4.15 14.08 -10.42
C VAL A 304 -4.75 13.24 -11.54
N PHE A 305 -3.90 12.78 -12.45
CA PHE A 305 -4.26 11.89 -13.52
C PHE A 305 -3.75 10.50 -13.23
N PHE A 306 -4.45 9.50 -13.71
CA PHE A 306 -4.18 8.11 -13.35
C PHE A 306 -3.87 7.22 -14.53
N LYS A 307 -3.47 5.99 -14.22
CA LYS A 307 -3.40 4.86 -15.13
C LYS A 307 -3.90 3.61 -14.42
N GLU A 308 -4.49 2.71 -15.18
CA GLU A 308 -4.83 1.37 -14.70
C GLU A 308 -3.57 0.53 -14.51
N ALA A 309 -3.63 -0.38 -13.54
CA ALA A 309 -2.60 -1.36 -13.26
C ALA A 309 -3.23 -2.64 -12.70
N PRO A 310 -2.66 -3.81 -13.02
CA PRO A 310 -3.10 -5.07 -12.44
C PRO A 310 -2.83 -5.09 -10.93
N ILE A 311 -3.70 -5.80 -10.21
CA ILE A 311 -3.52 -6.16 -8.80
C ILE A 311 -2.93 -7.57 -8.78
N ALA A 312 -1.63 -7.68 -8.50
CA ALA A 312 -0.95 -8.98 -8.44
C ALA A 312 -1.20 -9.70 -7.11
N GLU A 313 -1.13 -8.95 -6.01
CA GLU A 313 -1.24 -9.44 -4.63
C GLU A 313 -2.31 -8.61 -3.89
N PRO A 314 -3.58 -9.07 -3.83
CA PRO A 314 -4.70 -8.30 -3.29
C PRO A 314 -4.55 -7.89 -1.82
N GLU A 315 -3.74 -8.62 -1.05
CA GLU A 315 -3.42 -8.36 0.35
C GLU A 315 -2.38 -7.24 0.55
N LEU A 316 -1.66 -6.85 -0.51
CA LEU A 316 -0.68 -5.77 -0.48
C LEU A 316 -1.25 -4.49 -1.08
N GLY A 317 -0.64 -3.36 -0.69
CA GLY A 317 -0.93 -2.06 -1.27
C GLY A 317 -0.29 -1.86 -2.65
N PRO A 318 -0.47 -0.67 -3.23
CA PRO A 318 0.15 -0.31 -4.50
C PRO A 318 1.67 -0.23 -4.34
N PRO A 319 2.45 -0.30 -5.43
CA PRO A 319 3.88 -0.05 -5.36
C PRO A 319 4.14 1.41 -4.93
N GLY A 320 4.95 1.60 -3.89
CA GLY A 320 5.40 2.92 -3.45
C GLY A 320 6.50 3.49 -4.35
N ALA A 321 7.06 4.64 -3.97
CA ALA A 321 8.16 5.30 -4.69
C ALA A 321 9.43 4.42 -4.83
N GLN A 322 9.68 3.48 -3.92
CA GLN A 322 10.75 2.49 -4.07
C GLN A 322 10.47 1.47 -5.20
N GLY A 323 9.21 1.33 -5.61
CA GLY A 323 8.77 0.40 -6.65
C GLY A 323 8.48 -1.02 -6.17
N VAL A 324 8.36 -1.22 -4.85
CA VAL A 324 7.87 -2.47 -4.23
C VAL A 324 6.47 -2.26 -3.64
N PRO A 325 5.61 -3.29 -3.59
CA PRO A 325 4.27 -3.18 -2.98
C PRO A 325 4.33 -2.75 -1.52
N LEU A 326 3.46 -1.82 -1.15
CA LEU A 326 3.34 -1.37 0.24
C LEU A 326 2.67 -2.44 1.10
N THR A 327 3.16 -2.62 2.32
CA THR A 327 2.56 -3.51 3.32
C THR A 327 1.87 -2.68 4.39
N ALA A 328 0.60 -2.97 4.65
CA ALA A 328 -0.20 -2.28 5.66
C ALA A 328 0.52 -2.27 7.02
N MET A 329 0.54 -1.11 7.67
CA MET A 329 1.16 -0.88 8.98
C MET A 329 2.67 -1.17 9.05
N ARG A 330 3.34 -1.36 7.91
CA ARG A 330 4.78 -1.68 7.82
C ARG A 330 5.52 -0.79 6.83
N SER A 331 4.83 -0.19 5.87
CA SER A 331 5.40 0.79 4.96
C SER A 331 5.08 2.21 5.42
N ILE A 332 6.07 3.09 5.33
CA ILE A 332 5.89 4.52 5.57
C ILE A 332 6.37 5.33 4.37
N ALA A 333 5.69 6.45 4.11
CA ALA A 333 6.19 7.52 3.27
C ALA A 333 7.07 8.45 4.09
N VAL A 334 8.21 8.88 3.54
CA VAL A 334 9.19 9.76 4.20
C VAL A 334 9.64 10.89 3.27
N ASP A 335 10.30 11.90 3.83
CA ASP A 335 11.10 12.85 3.04
C ASP A 335 12.42 12.15 2.62
N PRO A 336 12.66 11.91 1.32
CA PRO A 336 13.86 11.20 0.86
C PRO A 336 15.16 11.98 1.11
N ARG A 337 15.08 13.28 1.43
CA ARG A 337 16.25 14.08 1.86
C ARG A 337 16.66 13.79 3.30
N SER A 338 15.74 13.23 4.09
CA SER A 338 15.97 12.82 5.49
C SER A 338 16.36 11.34 5.56
N VAL A 339 15.58 10.49 4.90
CA VAL A 339 15.73 9.03 5.00
C VAL A 339 15.77 8.41 3.60
N PRO A 340 16.83 7.66 3.23
CA PRO A 340 16.87 6.93 1.97
C PRO A 340 15.74 5.89 1.87
N TYR A 341 15.21 5.69 0.67
CA TYR A 341 14.25 4.61 0.43
C TYR A 341 14.83 3.24 0.79
N GLY A 342 13.95 2.31 1.14
CA GLY A 342 14.29 0.97 1.59
C GLY A 342 14.86 0.90 3.00
N SER A 343 15.12 2.03 3.68
CA SER A 343 15.68 2.04 5.04
C SER A 343 14.79 1.27 6.01
N LEU A 344 15.40 0.37 6.79
CA LEU A 344 14.76 -0.28 7.93
C LEU A 344 14.72 0.69 9.11
N MET A 345 13.55 0.88 9.70
CA MET A 345 13.35 1.87 10.74
C MET A 345 12.55 1.31 11.91
N TRP A 346 12.87 1.79 13.11
CA TRP A 346 12.00 1.67 14.28
C TRP A 346 11.09 2.90 14.34
N LEU A 347 9.78 2.68 14.38
CA LEU A 347 8.79 3.73 14.54
C LEU A 347 8.16 3.62 15.92
N HIS A 348 8.13 4.73 16.65
CA HIS A 348 7.42 4.84 17.91
C HIS A 348 6.41 5.99 17.85
N THR A 349 5.21 5.75 18.36
CA THR A 349 4.17 6.78 18.47
C THR A 349 3.25 6.51 19.66
N ARG A 350 2.74 7.56 20.28
CA ARG A 350 1.85 7.53 21.45
C ARG A 350 0.67 8.49 21.27
N GLY A 351 -0.19 8.21 20.30
CA GLY A 351 -1.42 8.96 20.07
C GLY A 351 -2.65 8.29 20.69
N THR A 352 -3.78 8.99 20.65
CA THR A 352 -5.09 8.45 21.06
C THR A 352 -5.57 7.34 20.13
N ASP A 353 -5.33 7.50 18.84
CA ASP A 353 -5.82 6.60 17.79
C ASP A 353 -4.88 5.42 17.53
N LEU A 354 -3.59 5.60 17.82
CA LEU A 354 -2.57 4.59 17.58
C LEU A 354 -1.46 4.71 18.63
N GLN A 355 -1.17 3.61 19.34
CA GLN A 355 0.00 3.51 20.21
C GLN A 355 0.77 2.28 19.79
N LEU A 356 1.96 2.48 19.22
CA LEU A 356 2.76 1.36 18.77
C LEU A 356 4.25 1.69 18.75
N SER A 357 5.03 0.61 18.84
CA SER A 357 6.47 0.61 18.59
C SER A 357 6.78 -0.60 17.72
N GLN A 358 7.26 -0.41 16.50
CA GLN A 358 7.47 -1.51 15.57
C GLN A 358 8.50 -1.17 14.49
N LEU A 359 8.98 -2.22 13.82
CA LEU A 359 9.75 -2.06 12.60
C LEU A 359 8.85 -1.68 11.42
N VAL A 360 9.32 -0.70 10.65
CA VAL A 360 8.72 -0.23 9.40
C VAL A 360 9.82 -0.01 8.37
N LEU A 361 9.41 0.17 7.12
CA LEU A 361 10.31 0.42 5.98
C LEU A 361 9.92 1.72 5.27
N ALA A 362 10.91 2.52 4.95
CA ALA A 362 10.76 3.75 4.16
C ALA A 362 10.59 3.41 2.67
N GLN A 363 9.39 3.08 2.23
CA GLN A 363 9.15 2.53 0.88
C GLN A 363 8.44 3.50 -0.07
N ASP A 364 8.03 4.66 0.45
CA ASP A 364 7.27 5.65 -0.31
C ASP A 364 7.66 7.11 0.01
N THR A 365 7.09 8.05 -0.74
CA THR A 365 7.16 9.48 -0.45
C THR A 365 5.86 10.19 -0.80
N GLY A 366 5.68 11.40 -0.30
CA GLY A 366 4.55 12.25 -0.67
C GLY A 366 4.94 13.73 -0.62
N SER A 367 4.35 14.54 -1.49
CA SER A 367 4.67 15.98 -1.58
C SER A 367 4.40 16.78 -0.29
N ALA A 368 3.53 16.27 0.59
CA ALA A 368 3.24 16.86 1.90
C ALA A 368 4.09 16.25 3.03
N ILE A 369 4.93 15.25 2.73
CA ILE A 369 5.77 14.54 3.69
C ILE A 369 7.16 15.15 3.62
N VAL A 370 7.28 16.31 4.27
CA VAL A 370 8.49 17.13 4.27
C VAL A 370 8.98 17.32 5.70
N GLY A 371 10.28 17.14 5.92
CA GLY A 371 10.91 17.39 7.21
C GLY A 371 11.74 16.22 7.73
N ALA A 372 12.52 16.51 8.77
CA ALA A 372 13.47 15.56 9.36
C ALA A 372 12.77 14.35 9.97
N VAL A 373 11.90 14.58 10.96
CA VAL A 373 11.12 13.54 11.66
C VAL A 373 9.67 13.67 11.20
N ARG A 374 9.39 13.10 10.01
CA ARG A 374 8.06 13.14 9.38
C ARG A 374 7.82 11.83 8.67
N ALA A 375 6.69 11.19 8.96
CA ALA A 375 6.29 9.98 8.24
C ALA A 375 4.77 9.91 8.05
N ASP A 376 4.36 9.30 6.94
CA ASP A 376 2.98 8.90 6.68
C ASP A 376 2.89 7.38 6.73
N LEU A 377 2.09 6.82 7.62
CA LEU A 377 1.91 5.37 7.73
C LEU A 377 0.90 4.87 6.71
N PHE A 378 1.29 3.86 5.91
CA PHE A 378 0.33 3.18 5.05
C PHE A 378 -0.59 2.30 5.92
N ALA A 379 -1.84 2.72 6.12
CA ALA A 379 -2.81 2.01 6.96
C ALA A 379 -3.35 0.73 6.31
N GLY A 380 -3.17 0.57 5.00
CA GLY A 380 -3.69 -0.57 4.22
C GLY A 380 -4.73 -0.15 3.18
N THR A 381 -5.59 -1.09 2.80
CA THR A 381 -6.56 -0.92 1.71
C THR A 381 -8.00 -0.95 2.24
N GLY A 382 -8.86 -0.12 1.66
CA GLY A 382 -10.30 -0.09 1.90
C GLY A 382 -10.75 0.76 3.10
N ALA A 383 -12.05 0.70 3.40
CA ALA A 383 -12.72 1.62 4.32
C ALA A 383 -12.18 1.58 5.76
N LYS A 384 -11.80 0.41 6.28
CA LYS A 384 -11.21 0.29 7.63
C LYS A 384 -9.87 1.01 7.73
N ALA A 385 -9.02 0.86 6.71
CA ALA A 385 -7.75 1.57 6.61
C ALA A 385 -7.97 3.08 6.49
N GLY A 386 -8.93 3.51 5.68
CA GLY A 386 -9.29 4.92 5.53
C GLY A 386 -9.80 5.56 6.83
N ALA A 387 -10.63 4.84 7.59
CA ALA A 387 -11.13 5.31 8.87
C ALA A 387 -10.00 5.51 9.88
N LEU A 388 -9.03 4.59 9.94
CA LEU A 388 -7.83 4.74 10.77
C LEU A 388 -6.97 5.92 10.27
N ALA A 389 -6.67 5.95 8.97
CA ALA A 389 -5.80 6.94 8.36
C ALA A 389 -6.30 8.37 8.59
N GLY A 390 -7.60 8.60 8.43
CA GLY A 390 -8.22 9.92 8.61
C GLY A 390 -8.19 10.49 10.03
N ARG A 391 -7.82 9.69 11.05
CA ARG A 391 -7.69 10.14 12.44
C ARG A 391 -6.24 10.29 12.92
N ILE A 392 -5.29 9.62 12.27
CA ILE A 392 -3.89 9.66 12.71
C ILE A 392 -3.30 11.04 12.41
N LYS A 393 -3.05 11.79 13.49
CA LYS A 393 -2.24 13.00 13.50
C LYS A 393 -1.64 13.17 14.89
N GLN A 394 -0.42 12.68 15.08
CA GLN A 394 0.11 12.43 16.43
C GLN A 394 1.65 12.48 16.48
N PRO A 395 2.25 12.58 17.70
CA PRO A 395 3.69 12.60 17.89
C PRO A 395 4.40 11.36 17.33
N LEU A 396 5.61 11.54 16.82
CA LEU A 396 6.41 10.51 16.15
C LEU A 396 7.86 10.55 16.63
N TRP A 397 8.44 9.38 16.84
CA TRP A 397 9.89 9.21 16.96
C TRP A 397 10.35 8.10 16.02
N LEU A 398 11.49 8.32 15.37
CA LEU A 398 12.05 7.44 14.36
C LEU A 398 13.51 7.12 14.67
N TRP A 399 13.89 5.88 14.42
CA TRP A 399 15.28 5.44 14.39
C TRP A 399 15.54 4.72 13.09
N VAL A 400 16.63 5.07 12.41
CA VAL A 400 17.12 4.33 11.24
C VAL A 400 18.05 3.23 11.74
N LEU A 401 17.83 1.99 11.31
CA LEU A 401 18.72 0.87 11.62
C LEU A 401 19.72 0.71 10.49
N LYS A 402 20.96 1.15 10.71
CA LYS A 402 22.01 1.16 9.70
C LYS A 402 22.90 -0.07 9.84
N PRO A 403 23.40 -0.67 8.74
CA PRO A 403 24.50 -1.63 8.82
C PRO A 403 25.70 -1.05 9.58
N ARG A 404 26.34 -1.87 10.42
CA ARG A 404 27.59 -1.51 11.13
C ARG A 404 28.79 -1.39 10.21
#